data_AF-A0A5N4EB08-F1
#
_entry.id   AF-A0A5N4EB08-F1
#
_cell.length_a   1.000
_cell.length_b   1.000
_cell.length_c   1.000
_cell.angle_alpha   90.00
_cell.angle_beta   90.00
_cell.angle_gamma   90.00
#
_symmetry.space_group_name_H-M   'P 1'
#
loop_
_entity.id
_entity.type
_entity.pdbx_description
1 polymer ?
#
loop_
_entity_poly.entity_id
_entity_poly.type
_entity_poly.pdbx_seq_one_letter_code
_entity_poly.pdbx_strand_id
1 'polypeptide(L)'
;MSERGFYAEDGTCQRCSSSCRTCEGNATYCHSCEGGLVLDQGACQETCPKRHVAVEGMCKRCPEMCQDCIHEKTCKECMPESFLYKDTCHQSCPSHFYADARQCVPCHEDCLECSGPSADDCDLCAEDSLVLYDGRCLDECPEGTYYEKETKDCKDCHKSCQTCSSPGTCTTCREGLRLNNHGGCVPHTECAAVEYWDGEALACKSCHAKCFRCTGPSEDQCHTCLRDSLLLSESLFL
;
A
#
# COMPACT_ATOMS: atom_id res chain seq x y z
N MET A 1 -39.79 -45.15 -4.51
CA MET A 1 -38.38 -45.57 -4.72
C MET A 1 -38.07 -45.29 -6.18
N SER A 2 -37.14 -44.38 -6.51
CA SER A 2 -36.74 -44.17 -7.92
C SER A 2 -35.98 -45.42 -8.39
N GLU A 3 -36.59 -46.17 -9.30
CA GLU A 3 -35.93 -47.29 -9.95
C GLU A 3 -35.08 -46.78 -11.12
N ARG A 4 -34.04 -47.53 -11.51
CA ARG A 4 -33.23 -47.17 -12.68
C ARG A 4 -34.13 -47.02 -13.91
N GLY A 5 -34.12 -45.83 -14.50
CA GLY A 5 -34.83 -45.52 -15.74
C GLY A 5 -36.34 -45.36 -15.64
N PHE A 6 -36.97 -45.42 -14.45
CA PHE A 6 -38.41 -45.26 -14.31
C PHE A 6 -38.85 -44.48 -13.06
N TYR A 7 -40.00 -43.83 -13.14
CA TYR A 7 -40.71 -43.18 -12.03
C TYR A 7 -42.18 -43.61 -12.00
N ALA A 8 -42.82 -43.49 -10.84
CA ALA A 8 -44.23 -43.82 -10.67
C ALA A 8 -45.12 -42.57 -10.81
N GLU A 9 -46.14 -42.66 -11.66
CA GLU A 9 -47.15 -41.62 -11.88
C GLU A 9 -48.52 -42.31 -11.97
N ASP A 10 -49.45 -41.95 -11.10
CA ASP A 10 -50.80 -42.55 -11.00
C ASP A 10 -50.83 -44.09 -10.98
N GLY A 11 -49.88 -44.70 -10.27
CA GLY A 11 -49.76 -46.17 -10.15
C GLY A 11 -49.23 -46.87 -11.41
N THR A 12 -48.80 -46.12 -12.42
CA THR A 12 -48.17 -46.63 -13.64
C THR A 12 -46.68 -46.27 -13.66
N CYS A 13 -45.87 -47.17 -14.21
CA CYS A 13 -44.42 -47.00 -14.35
C CYS A 13 -44.09 -46.28 -15.66
N GLN A 14 -43.59 -45.04 -15.56
CA GLN A 14 -43.21 -44.20 -16.71
C GLN A 14 -41.69 -44.14 -16.84
N ARG A 15 -41.18 -44.08 -18.07
CA ARG A 15 -39.73 -44.07 -18.33
C ARG A 15 -39.16 -42.67 -18.12
N CYS A 16 -37.97 -42.60 -17.53
CA CYS A 16 -37.18 -41.37 -17.49
C CYS A 16 -36.72 -40.95 -18.89
N SER A 17 -36.44 -39.65 -19.06
CA SER A 17 -35.72 -39.12 -20.22
C SER A 17 -34.37 -39.82 -20.36
N SER A 18 -33.88 -39.98 -21.60
CA SER A 18 -32.64 -40.70 -21.89
C SER A 18 -31.39 -40.06 -21.26
N SER A 19 -31.47 -38.80 -20.87
CA SER A 19 -30.41 -38.11 -20.13
C SER A 19 -30.37 -38.46 -18.64
N CYS A 20 -31.48 -38.94 -18.06
CA CYS A 20 -31.58 -39.35 -16.66
C CYS A 20 -31.29 -40.85 -16.49
N ARG A 21 -30.40 -41.19 -15.55
CA ARG A 21 -30.27 -42.56 -15.05
C ARG A 21 -31.37 -42.91 -14.03
N THR A 22 -31.75 -41.93 -13.20
CA THR A 22 -32.90 -42.00 -12.29
C THR A 22 -33.65 -40.67 -12.34
N CYS A 23 -34.97 -40.70 -12.17
CA CYS A 23 -35.83 -39.53 -12.13
C CYS A 23 -36.90 -39.64 -11.03
N GLU A 24 -37.54 -38.52 -10.69
CA GLU A 24 -38.65 -38.46 -9.72
C GLU A 24 -39.70 -37.43 -10.15
N GLY A 25 -40.98 -37.72 -9.90
CA GLY A 25 -42.09 -36.81 -10.19
C GLY A 25 -42.43 -36.68 -11.67
N ASN A 26 -41.45 -36.57 -12.57
CA ASN A 26 -41.64 -36.56 -14.02
C ASN A 26 -40.41 -37.11 -14.76
N ALA A 27 -40.56 -37.40 -16.06
CA ALA A 27 -39.51 -38.00 -16.88
C ALA A 27 -38.22 -37.14 -17.01
N THR A 28 -38.31 -35.82 -16.85
CA THR A 28 -37.18 -34.89 -17.06
C THR A 28 -36.49 -34.44 -15.78
N TYR A 29 -37.09 -34.65 -14.61
CA TYR A 29 -36.52 -34.29 -13.32
C TYR A 29 -35.63 -35.44 -12.82
N CYS A 30 -34.38 -35.39 -13.21
CA CYS A 30 -33.36 -36.38 -12.91
C CYS A 30 -32.84 -36.25 -11.48
N HIS A 31 -32.56 -37.39 -10.84
CA HIS A 31 -31.73 -37.46 -9.62
C HIS A 31 -30.30 -37.91 -9.89
N SER A 32 -30.07 -38.58 -11.01
CA SER A 32 -28.74 -38.96 -11.48
C SER A 32 -28.73 -39.01 -13.00
N CYS A 33 -27.56 -38.78 -13.59
CA CYS A 33 -27.42 -38.66 -15.03
C CYS A 33 -26.81 -39.91 -15.67
N GLU A 34 -27.12 -40.09 -16.95
CA GLU A 34 -26.45 -41.10 -17.76
C GLU A 34 -24.99 -40.70 -18.06
N GLY A 35 -24.14 -41.69 -18.35
CA GLY A 35 -22.68 -41.51 -18.39
C GLY A 35 -22.20 -40.30 -19.19
N GLY A 36 -21.32 -39.49 -18.59
CA GLY A 36 -20.73 -38.30 -19.20
C GLY A 36 -21.51 -37.00 -18.98
N LEU A 37 -22.75 -37.08 -18.48
CA LEU A 37 -23.57 -35.92 -18.13
C LEU A 37 -23.42 -35.53 -16.66
N VAL A 38 -23.68 -34.27 -16.36
CA VAL A 38 -23.64 -33.68 -15.02
C VAL A 38 -25.02 -33.17 -14.60
N LEU A 39 -25.36 -33.36 -13.32
CA LEU A 39 -26.64 -32.97 -12.76
C LEU A 39 -26.63 -31.51 -12.30
N ASP A 40 -27.61 -30.72 -12.75
CA ASP A 40 -27.83 -29.34 -12.33
C ASP A 40 -29.31 -29.07 -12.13
N GLN A 41 -29.71 -28.75 -10.90
CA GLN A 41 -31.10 -28.44 -10.53
C GLN A 41 -32.16 -29.44 -11.08
N GLY A 42 -31.81 -30.73 -11.11
CA GLY A 42 -32.69 -31.78 -11.60
C GLY A 42 -32.63 -32.03 -13.11
N ALA A 43 -31.80 -31.31 -13.87
CA ALA A 43 -31.56 -31.54 -15.29
C ALA A 43 -30.16 -32.14 -15.52
N CYS A 44 -30.04 -33.00 -16.52
CA CYS A 44 -28.75 -33.56 -16.94
C CYS A 44 -28.24 -32.85 -18.19
N GLN A 45 -27.01 -32.34 -18.12
CA GLN A 45 -26.37 -31.54 -19.18
C GLN A 45 -24.92 -31.97 -19.39
N GLU A 46 -24.31 -31.59 -20.52
CA GLU A 46 -22.92 -31.97 -20.83
C GLU A 46 -21.90 -31.14 -20.04
N THR A 47 -22.21 -29.88 -19.76
CA THR A 47 -21.32 -28.94 -19.06
C THR A 47 -22.09 -28.14 -18.03
N CYS A 48 -21.43 -27.83 -16.92
CA CYS A 48 -22.03 -26.95 -15.91
C CYS A 48 -22.17 -25.51 -16.44
N PRO A 49 -23.16 -24.74 -15.94
CA PRO A 49 -23.28 -23.32 -16.25
C PRO A 49 -22.07 -22.54 -15.75
N LYS A 50 -21.95 -21.28 -16.18
CA LYS A 50 -20.89 -20.38 -15.70
C LYS A 50 -20.86 -20.32 -14.17
N ARG A 51 -19.66 -20.16 -13.60
CA ARG A 51 -19.40 -20.16 -12.15
C ARG A 51 -19.81 -21.45 -11.43
N HIS A 52 -19.84 -22.58 -12.14
CA HIS A 52 -20.02 -23.89 -11.55
C HIS A 52 -18.95 -24.85 -12.08
N VAL A 53 -18.63 -25.85 -11.28
CA VAL A 53 -17.70 -26.93 -11.62
C VAL A 53 -18.35 -28.28 -11.34
N ALA A 54 -18.05 -29.26 -12.18
CA ALA A 54 -18.54 -30.62 -12.01
C ALA A 54 -17.74 -31.34 -10.92
N VAL A 55 -18.41 -31.68 -9.82
CA VAL A 55 -17.83 -32.43 -8.71
C VAL A 55 -18.74 -33.61 -8.42
N GLU A 56 -18.19 -34.82 -8.52
CA GLU A 56 -18.93 -36.07 -8.32
C GLU A 56 -20.19 -36.19 -9.21
N GLY A 57 -20.11 -35.69 -10.46
CA GLY A 57 -21.22 -35.75 -11.41
C GLY A 57 -22.35 -34.73 -11.16
N MET A 58 -22.14 -33.76 -10.27
CA MET A 58 -23.08 -32.68 -10.00
C MET A 58 -22.42 -31.32 -10.23
N CYS A 59 -23.19 -30.35 -10.73
CA CYS A 59 -22.74 -28.98 -10.82
C CYS A 59 -22.78 -28.33 -9.45
N LYS A 60 -21.60 -27.93 -8.95
CA LYS A 60 -21.44 -27.18 -7.71
C LYS A 60 -21.01 -25.76 -8.04
N ARG A 61 -21.56 -24.79 -7.32
CA ARG A 61 -21.20 -23.39 -7.50
C ARG A 61 -19.76 -23.16 -7.05
N CYS A 62 -19.02 -22.33 -7.80
CA CYS A 62 -17.70 -21.88 -7.39
C CYS A 62 -17.76 -21.05 -6.09
N PRO A 63 -16.62 -20.93 -5.37
CA PRO A 63 -16.49 -20.08 -4.19
C PRO A 63 -16.93 -18.62 -4.42
N GLU A 64 -17.13 -17.89 -3.34
CA GLU A 64 -17.37 -16.43 -3.42
C GLU A 64 -16.20 -15.73 -4.11
N MET A 65 -16.53 -14.67 -4.86
CA MET A 65 -15.57 -13.88 -5.64
C MET A 65 -14.76 -14.69 -6.68
N CYS A 66 -15.15 -15.94 -6.95
CA CYS A 66 -14.51 -16.80 -7.94
C CYS A 66 -15.28 -16.79 -9.27
N GLN A 67 -14.54 -16.50 -10.35
CA GLN A 67 -15.03 -16.54 -11.73
C GLN A 67 -15.01 -17.98 -12.24
N ASP A 68 -13.86 -18.65 -12.14
CA ASP A 68 -13.66 -20.05 -12.55
C ASP A 68 -12.97 -20.84 -11.43
N CYS A 69 -13.47 -22.05 -11.14
CA CYS A 69 -12.97 -22.90 -10.07
C CYS A 69 -12.64 -24.32 -10.57
N ILE A 70 -11.68 -24.97 -9.93
CA ILE A 70 -11.35 -26.39 -10.18
C ILE A 70 -12.11 -27.34 -9.26
N HIS A 71 -12.59 -26.84 -8.12
CA HIS A 71 -13.38 -27.57 -7.13
C HIS A 71 -14.33 -26.60 -6.42
N GLU A 72 -15.37 -27.07 -5.72
CA GLU A 72 -16.36 -26.16 -5.09
C GLU A 72 -15.77 -25.26 -3.99
N LYS A 73 -14.53 -25.52 -3.58
CA LYS A 73 -13.78 -24.72 -2.58
C LYS A 73 -12.46 -24.15 -3.11
N THR A 74 -12.11 -24.43 -4.36
CA THR A 74 -10.76 -24.17 -4.90
C THR A 74 -10.91 -23.34 -6.17
N CYS A 75 -10.61 -22.06 -6.05
CA CYS A 75 -10.70 -21.11 -7.13
C CYS A 75 -9.45 -21.16 -8.02
N LYS A 76 -9.67 -21.02 -9.33
CA LYS A 76 -8.63 -20.89 -10.34
C LYS A 76 -8.44 -19.44 -10.75
N GLU A 77 -9.54 -18.74 -10.98
CA GLU A 77 -9.54 -17.35 -11.42
C GLU A 77 -10.57 -16.54 -10.63
N CYS A 78 -10.09 -15.48 -10.00
CA CYS A 78 -10.93 -14.56 -9.25
C CYS A 78 -11.67 -13.57 -10.15
N MET A 79 -12.77 -13.04 -9.64
CA MET A 79 -13.49 -11.94 -10.27
C MET A 79 -12.61 -10.68 -10.38
N PRO A 80 -12.95 -9.72 -11.25
CA PRO A 80 -12.28 -8.42 -11.27
C PRO A 80 -12.24 -7.77 -9.88
N GLU A 81 -11.16 -7.03 -9.59
CA GLU A 81 -10.92 -6.38 -8.28
C GLU A 81 -10.79 -7.36 -7.09
N SER A 82 -10.37 -8.61 -7.34
CA SER A 82 -10.06 -9.57 -6.28
C SER A 82 -8.82 -10.38 -6.60
N PHE A 83 -8.18 -10.89 -5.55
CA PHE A 83 -6.84 -11.48 -5.59
C PHE A 83 -6.87 -12.92 -5.10
N LEU A 84 -6.17 -13.79 -5.81
CA LEU A 84 -6.03 -15.19 -5.45
C LEU A 84 -4.99 -15.35 -4.33
N TYR A 85 -5.40 -15.97 -3.23
CA TYR A 85 -4.55 -16.34 -2.10
C TYR A 85 -4.94 -17.72 -1.61
N LYS A 86 -4.00 -18.68 -1.60
CA LYS A 86 -4.22 -20.07 -1.14
C LYS A 86 -5.52 -20.68 -1.69
N ASP A 87 -5.71 -20.58 -3.00
CA ASP A 87 -6.86 -21.07 -3.76
C ASP A 87 -8.22 -20.40 -3.46
N THR A 88 -8.24 -19.33 -2.66
CA THR A 88 -9.44 -18.52 -2.39
C THR A 88 -9.25 -17.09 -2.87
N CYS A 89 -10.36 -16.43 -3.21
CA CYS A 89 -10.34 -15.05 -3.66
C CYS A 89 -10.64 -14.11 -2.51
N HIS A 90 -9.84 -13.07 -2.38
CA HIS A 90 -9.98 -12.03 -1.37
C HIS A 90 -10.07 -10.66 -2.03
N GLN A 91 -10.80 -9.73 -1.41
CA GLN A 91 -10.89 -8.36 -1.91
C GLN A 91 -9.58 -7.58 -1.74
N SER A 92 -8.80 -7.93 -0.72
CA SER A 92 -7.47 -7.40 -0.45
C SER A 92 -6.56 -8.54 0.00
N CYS A 93 -5.27 -8.40 -0.25
CA CYS A 93 -4.30 -9.37 0.24
C CYS A 93 -4.17 -9.29 1.76
N PRO A 94 -4.02 -10.44 2.45
CA PRO A 94 -3.76 -10.46 3.88
C PRO A 94 -2.36 -9.89 4.18
N SER A 95 -2.10 -9.53 5.45
CA SER A 95 -0.77 -9.11 5.90
C SER A 95 0.32 -10.10 5.49
N HIS A 96 1.52 -9.56 5.23
CA HIS A 96 2.68 -10.21 4.60
C HIS A 96 2.55 -10.50 3.11
N PHE A 97 1.48 -10.06 2.45
CA PHE A 97 1.32 -10.21 1.01
C PHE A 97 0.86 -8.89 0.39
N TYR A 98 1.42 -8.58 -0.77
CA TYR A 98 0.97 -7.47 -1.60
C TYR A 98 0.23 -7.99 -2.84
N ALA A 99 -0.55 -7.10 -3.43
CA ALA A 99 -1.28 -7.38 -4.65
C ALA A 99 -0.34 -7.21 -5.86
N ASP A 100 -0.09 -8.31 -6.58
CA ASP A 100 0.56 -8.27 -7.89
C ASP A 100 -0.37 -8.88 -8.95
N ALA A 101 -0.74 -8.06 -9.92
CA ALA A 101 -1.75 -8.35 -10.94
C ALA A 101 -3.10 -8.83 -10.36
N ARG A 102 -3.26 -10.14 -10.11
CA ARG A 102 -4.46 -10.77 -9.54
C ARG A 102 -4.13 -11.84 -8.49
N GLN A 103 -2.94 -11.78 -7.92
CA GLN A 103 -2.48 -12.73 -6.92
C GLN A 103 -1.91 -11.99 -5.72
N CYS A 104 -2.01 -12.63 -4.56
CA CYS A 104 -1.30 -12.19 -3.37
C CYS A 104 0.09 -12.81 -3.35
N VAL A 105 1.11 -11.96 -3.51
CA VAL A 105 2.52 -12.33 -3.56
C VAL A 105 3.16 -11.93 -2.23
N PRO A 106 4.04 -12.76 -1.64
CA PRO A 106 4.63 -12.45 -0.35
C PRO A 106 5.50 -11.20 -0.41
N CYS A 107 5.48 -10.43 0.69
CA CYS A 107 6.41 -9.35 0.98
C CYS A 107 7.81 -9.90 1.32
N HIS A 108 8.79 -8.99 1.46
CA HIS A 108 10.02 -9.29 2.19
C HIS A 108 9.72 -9.74 3.62
N GLU A 109 10.58 -10.58 4.22
CA GLU A 109 10.34 -11.18 5.53
C GLU A 109 10.22 -10.17 6.68
N ASP A 110 10.93 -9.05 6.57
CA ASP A 110 10.89 -7.96 7.54
C ASP A 110 9.62 -7.10 7.46
N CYS A 111 8.73 -7.37 6.50
CA CYS A 111 7.56 -6.55 6.20
C CYS A 111 6.24 -7.22 6.61
N LEU A 112 5.42 -6.47 7.33
CA LEU A 112 4.01 -6.78 7.59
C LEU A 112 3.12 -6.31 6.43
N GLU A 113 3.40 -5.12 5.91
CA GLU A 113 2.73 -4.55 4.73
C GLU A 113 3.80 -4.03 3.76
N CYS A 114 3.57 -4.20 2.47
CA CYS A 114 4.51 -3.82 1.42
C CYS A 114 3.78 -3.48 0.13
N SER A 115 4.46 -2.74 -0.74
CA SER A 115 4.03 -2.40 -2.09
C SER A 115 4.74 -3.23 -3.17
N GLY A 116 5.68 -4.09 -2.76
CA GLY A 116 6.52 -4.91 -3.62
C GLY A 116 7.30 -5.96 -2.83
N PRO A 117 8.06 -6.83 -3.52
CA PRO A 117 8.72 -7.97 -2.90
C PRO A 117 10.09 -7.62 -2.29
N SER A 118 10.62 -6.43 -2.55
CA SER A 118 11.97 -6.05 -2.15
C SER A 118 12.00 -5.57 -0.70
N ALA A 119 13.17 -5.64 -0.06
CA ALA A 119 13.34 -5.17 1.32
C ALA A 119 13.06 -3.67 1.51
N ASP A 120 13.15 -2.87 0.43
CA ASP A 120 12.85 -1.44 0.36
C ASP A 120 11.45 -1.09 -0.15
N ASP A 121 10.59 -2.09 -0.36
CA ASP A 121 9.19 -1.89 -0.73
C ASP A 121 8.25 -1.95 0.50
N CYS A 122 8.79 -1.81 1.70
CA CYS A 122 8.07 -1.98 2.96
C CYS A 122 7.24 -0.74 3.30
N ASP A 123 5.99 -0.95 3.67
CA ASP A 123 5.11 0.10 4.19
C ASP A 123 4.95 0.00 5.72
N LEU A 124 5.12 -1.21 6.27
CA LEU A 124 5.04 -1.48 7.71
C LEU A 124 5.91 -2.68 8.09
N CYS A 125 6.69 -2.55 9.16
CA CYS A 125 7.57 -3.61 9.65
C CYS A 125 6.83 -4.76 10.33
N ALA A 126 7.33 -5.97 10.14
CA ALA A 126 6.81 -7.21 10.75
C ALA A 126 6.99 -7.24 12.27
N GLU A 127 8.10 -6.70 12.76
CA GLU A 127 8.40 -6.64 14.19
C GLU A 127 8.28 -5.21 14.72
N ASP A 128 7.61 -5.05 15.87
CA ASP A 128 7.45 -3.76 16.54
C ASP A 128 8.78 -3.16 17.05
N SER A 129 9.86 -3.95 17.11
CA SER A 129 11.21 -3.50 17.46
C SER A 129 11.94 -2.81 16.31
N LEU A 130 11.50 -3.03 15.07
CA LEU A 130 12.11 -2.41 13.89
C LEU A 130 11.51 -1.04 13.62
N VAL A 131 12.29 -0.19 12.97
CA VAL A 131 11.89 1.16 12.55
C VAL A 131 11.90 1.25 11.02
N LEU A 132 10.89 1.90 10.47
CA LEU A 132 10.77 2.10 9.03
C LEU A 132 11.60 3.32 8.58
N TYR A 133 12.39 3.16 7.52
CA TYR A 133 13.10 4.26 6.86
C TYR A 133 13.31 3.95 5.39
N ASP A 134 12.90 4.86 4.49
CA ASP A 134 13.02 4.70 3.03
C ASP A 134 12.58 3.32 2.52
N GLY A 135 11.43 2.88 3.03
CA GLY A 135 10.82 1.59 2.67
C GLY A 135 11.54 0.37 3.23
N ARG A 136 12.56 0.52 4.09
CA ARG A 136 13.26 -0.58 4.78
C ARG A 136 12.93 -0.62 6.26
N CYS A 137 12.88 -1.82 6.81
CA CYS A 137 12.82 -2.06 8.24
C CYS A 137 14.22 -2.27 8.80
N LEU A 138 14.60 -1.46 9.79
CA LEU A 138 15.94 -1.40 10.37
C LEU A 138 15.86 -1.55 11.89
N ASP A 139 16.94 -2.01 12.54
CA ASP A 139 17.00 -2.10 14.01
C ASP A 139 16.99 -0.72 14.68
N GLU A 140 17.66 0.27 14.07
CA GLU A 140 17.78 1.63 14.59
C GLU A 140 17.76 2.64 13.44
N CYS A 141 17.40 3.89 13.76
CA CYS A 141 17.41 4.97 12.79
C CYS A 141 18.85 5.30 12.34
N PRO A 142 19.12 5.39 11.03
CA PRO A 142 20.46 5.66 10.52
C PRO A 142 20.96 7.05 10.90
N GLU A 143 22.28 7.26 10.85
CA GLU A 143 22.87 8.57 11.12
C GLU A 143 22.26 9.68 10.25
N GLY A 144 22.05 10.86 10.84
CA GLY A 144 21.39 11.97 10.15
C GLY A 144 19.87 11.88 10.13
N THR A 145 19.28 10.92 10.85
CA THR A 145 17.83 10.80 11.06
C THR A 145 17.49 10.78 12.55
N TYR A 146 16.21 10.88 12.88
CA TYR A 146 15.69 10.71 14.24
C TYR A 146 14.40 9.88 14.21
N TYR A 147 14.09 9.19 15.31
CA TYR A 147 12.85 8.42 15.44
C TYR A 147 11.66 9.32 15.77
N GLU A 148 10.66 9.35 14.89
CA GLU A 148 9.41 10.07 15.09
C GLU A 148 8.37 9.15 15.73
N LYS A 149 8.00 9.44 16.98
CA LYS A 149 7.15 8.54 17.78
C LYS A 149 5.71 8.49 17.28
N GLU A 150 5.23 9.57 16.67
CA GLU A 150 3.85 9.66 16.19
C GLU A 150 3.62 8.78 14.95
N THR A 151 4.58 8.78 14.02
CA THR A 151 4.53 8.01 12.78
C THR A 151 5.27 6.67 12.85
N LYS A 152 6.04 6.43 13.94
CA LYS A 152 6.85 5.23 14.18
C LYS A 152 7.85 4.91 13.07
N ASP A 153 8.43 5.95 12.49
CA ASP A 153 9.41 5.85 11.42
C ASP A 153 10.58 6.81 11.68
N CYS A 154 11.67 6.60 10.95
CA CYS A 154 12.80 7.51 10.98
C CYS A 154 12.56 8.66 10.02
N LYS A 155 12.84 9.87 10.47
CA LYS A 155 12.74 11.08 9.67
C LYS A 155 14.10 11.75 9.56
N ASP A 156 14.38 12.33 8.40
CA ASP A 156 15.63 13.05 8.17
C ASP A 156 15.75 14.25 9.11
N CYS A 157 16.95 14.45 9.64
CA CYS A 157 17.31 15.70 10.28
C CYS A 157 17.33 16.84 9.28
N HIS A 158 17.19 18.08 9.78
CA HIS A 158 17.52 19.23 8.95
C HIS A 158 18.97 19.13 8.44
N LYS A 159 19.20 19.45 7.17
CA LYS A 159 20.50 19.31 6.48
C LYS A 159 21.69 20.01 7.13
N SER A 160 21.46 20.97 8.02
CA SER A 160 22.53 21.60 8.81
C SER A 160 23.01 20.73 9.98
N CYS A 161 22.16 19.80 10.43
CA CYS A 161 22.47 18.86 11.49
C CYS A 161 23.30 17.69 10.95
N GLN A 162 24.22 17.20 11.79
CA GLN A 162 24.81 15.86 11.62
C GLN A 162 23.96 14.83 12.38
N THR A 163 23.49 15.17 13.58
CA THR A 163 22.50 14.40 14.34
C THR A 163 21.45 15.36 14.92
N CYS A 164 20.23 14.87 15.14
CA CYS A 164 19.13 15.65 15.70
C CYS A 164 18.26 14.82 16.63
N SER A 165 17.40 15.49 17.40
CA SER A 165 16.39 14.85 18.24
C SER A 165 14.95 15.10 17.76
N SER A 166 14.79 16.00 16.78
CA SER A 166 13.52 16.41 16.17
C SER A 166 13.82 17.21 14.89
N PRO A 167 12.81 17.60 14.07
CA PRO A 167 13.03 18.31 12.81
C PRO A 167 13.83 19.61 12.92
N GLY A 168 13.68 20.32 14.05
CA GLY A 168 14.28 21.64 14.28
C GLY A 168 15.38 21.68 15.34
N THR A 169 15.67 20.55 15.98
CA THR A 169 16.61 20.50 17.11
C THR A 169 17.78 19.58 16.78
N CYS A 170 18.87 20.17 16.29
CA CYS A 170 20.14 19.49 16.12
C CYS A 170 20.77 19.18 17.49
N THR A 171 21.41 18.01 17.59
CA THR A 171 22.28 17.63 18.72
C THR A 171 23.75 17.79 18.37
N THR A 172 24.09 17.63 17.08
CA THR A 172 25.40 17.98 16.52
C THR A 172 25.23 18.63 15.15
N CYS A 173 26.18 19.46 14.75
CA CYS A 173 26.16 20.17 13.48
C CYS A 173 27.16 19.58 12.50
N ARG A 174 26.85 19.66 11.20
CA ARG A 174 27.81 19.31 10.15
C ARG A 174 29.05 20.20 10.22
N GLU A 175 30.13 19.73 9.61
CA GLU A 175 31.42 20.43 9.57
C GLU A 175 31.27 21.88 9.07
N GLY A 176 31.96 22.82 9.72
CA GLY A 176 31.89 24.26 9.41
C GLY A 176 30.75 25.02 10.10
N LEU A 177 29.86 24.31 10.81
CA LEU A 177 28.76 24.89 11.57
C LEU A 177 28.97 24.72 13.08
N ARG A 178 28.29 25.55 13.87
CA ARG A 178 28.24 25.46 15.33
C ARG A 178 26.80 25.41 15.83
N LEU A 179 26.58 24.67 16.90
CA LEU A 179 25.29 24.58 17.56
C LEU A 179 25.01 25.86 18.34
N ASN A 180 23.84 26.46 18.14
CA ASN A 180 23.36 27.58 18.93
C ASN A 180 22.50 27.10 20.12
N ASN A 181 22.18 28.01 21.05
CA ASN A 181 21.41 27.68 22.25
C ASN A 181 19.94 27.30 21.98
N HIS A 182 19.45 27.52 20.77
CA HIS A 182 18.09 27.16 20.35
C HIS A 182 18.03 25.80 19.62
N GLY A 183 19.14 25.05 19.58
CA GLY A 183 19.20 23.76 18.88
C GLY A 183 19.39 23.88 17.36
N GLY A 184 19.64 25.07 16.83
CA GLY A 184 19.92 25.29 15.42
C GLY A 184 21.41 25.34 15.10
N CYS A 185 21.80 24.90 13.91
CA CYS A 185 23.16 25.03 13.42
C CYS A 185 23.35 26.31 12.61
N VAL A 186 24.32 27.13 13.01
CA VAL A 186 24.69 28.41 12.40
C VAL A 186 26.16 28.35 11.97
N PRO A 187 26.61 29.19 11.03
CA PRO A 187 27.99 29.14 10.56
C PRO A 187 28.97 29.45 11.69
N HIS A 188 30.14 28.83 11.65
CA HIS A 188 31.20 29.06 12.62
C HIS A 188 31.75 30.50 12.53
N THR A 189 31.89 31.01 11.31
CA THR A 189 32.27 32.39 10.99
C THR A 189 31.05 33.19 10.54
N GLU A 190 30.88 34.40 11.06
CA GLU A 190 29.84 35.30 10.58
C GLU A 190 30.04 35.61 9.08
N CYS A 191 28.94 35.63 8.34
CA CYS A 191 28.95 36.06 6.94
C CYS A 191 29.48 37.49 6.83
N ALA A 192 30.06 37.84 5.67
CA ALA A 192 30.50 39.21 5.45
C ALA A 192 29.32 40.19 5.60
N ALA A 193 29.60 41.47 5.88
CA ALA A 193 28.53 42.46 6.10
C ALA A 193 27.49 42.46 4.95
N VAL A 194 27.97 42.37 3.71
CA VAL A 194 27.16 42.37 2.48
C VAL A 194 26.55 41.00 2.13
N GLU A 195 26.56 40.06 3.07
CA GLU A 195 26.02 38.72 2.93
C GLU A 195 25.08 38.38 4.10
N TYR A 196 24.20 37.41 3.87
CA TYR A 196 23.37 36.80 4.89
C TYR A 196 23.55 35.29 4.89
N TRP A 197 23.33 34.64 6.03
CA TRP A 197 23.33 33.19 6.13
C TRP A 197 22.04 32.62 5.54
N ASP A 198 22.16 31.83 4.49
CA ASP A 198 21.06 31.08 3.91
C ASP A 198 21.06 29.66 4.49
N GLY A 199 20.15 29.40 5.43
CA GLY A 199 20.03 28.10 6.11
C GLY A 199 19.64 26.95 5.19
N GLU A 200 19.05 27.24 4.03
CA GLU A 200 18.72 26.25 3.02
C GLU A 200 19.93 25.90 2.15
N ALA A 201 20.69 26.88 1.68
CA ALA A 201 21.92 26.63 0.92
C ALA A 201 23.09 26.22 1.81
N LEU A 202 22.96 26.35 3.14
CA LEU A 202 24.05 26.21 4.11
C LEU A 202 25.26 27.05 3.72
N ALA A 203 25.02 28.26 3.24
CA ALA A 203 26.04 29.14 2.72
C ALA A 203 25.70 30.61 2.95
N CYS A 204 26.73 31.47 3.00
CA CYS A 204 26.54 32.91 2.94
C CYS A 204 26.19 33.31 1.51
N LYS A 205 25.09 34.04 1.35
CA LYS A 205 24.64 34.59 0.06
C LYS A 205 24.63 36.11 0.12
N SER A 206 24.82 36.75 -1.04
CA SER A 206 24.87 38.20 -1.13
C SER A 206 23.51 38.84 -0.80
N CYS A 207 23.56 39.96 -0.10
CA CYS A 207 22.42 40.84 0.12
C CYS A 207 21.90 41.44 -1.19
N HIS A 208 20.69 42.02 -1.14
CA HIS A 208 20.23 42.93 -2.19
C HIS A 208 21.26 44.05 -2.45
N ALA A 209 21.42 44.48 -3.70
CA ALA A 209 22.49 45.40 -4.11
C ALA A 209 22.49 46.77 -3.39
N LYS A 210 21.37 47.18 -2.81
CA LYS A 210 21.25 48.42 -2.01
C LYS A 210 21.66 48.26 -0.54
N CYS A 211 21.92 47.03 -0.10
CA CYS A 211 22.16 46.69 1.29
C CYS A 211 23.64 46.51 1.60
N PHE A 212 24.08 47.15 2.68
CA PHE A 212 25.37 46.91 3.31
C PHE A 212 25.30 45.80 4.36
N ARG A 213 24.15 45.63 5.04
CA ARG A 213 23.82 44.48 5.92
C ARG A 213 22.38 44.08 5.72
N CYS A 214 22.10 42.79 5.70
CA CYS A 214 20.75 42.26 5.48
C CYS A 214 20.51 40.98 6.29
N THR A 215 19.24 40.58 6.41
CA THR A 215 18.82 39.26 6.88
C THR A 215 18.41 38.32 5.75
N GLY A 216 18.31 38.84 4.52
CA GLY A 216 17.87 38.07 3.38
C GLY A 216 18.09 38.79 2.05
N PRO A 217 17.62 38.20 0.94
CA PRO A 217 17.99 38.64 -0.40
C PRO A 217 17.19 39.86 -0.90
N SER A 218 16.09 40.23 -0.23
CA SER A 218 15.18 41.28 -0.70
C SER A 218 15.55 42.67 -0.17
N GLU A 219 15.10 43.72 -0.87
CA GLU A 219 15.36 45.12 -0.51
C GLU A 219 14.76 45.51 0.84
N ASP A 220 13.61 44.96 1.21
CA ASP A 220 12.93 45.19 2.49
C ASP A 220 13.58 44.45 3.68
N GLN A 221 14.51 43.53 3.41
CA GLN A 221 15.26 42.78 4.43
C GLN A 221 16.62 43.42 4.74
N CYS A 222 16.72 44.72 4.47
CA CYS A 222 17.92 45.52 4.71
C CYS A 222 18.01 46.00 6.15
N HIS A 223 19.14 45.74 6.81
CA HIS A 223 19.44 46.33 8.10
C HIS A 223 20.17 47.67 7.97
N THR A 224 21.10 47.77 7.03
CA THR A 224 21.82 49.01 6.74
C THR A 224 22.03 49.13 5.25
N CYS A 225 21.81 50.31 4.67
CA CYS A 225 22.00 50.55 3.24
C CYS A 225 23.44 50.97 2.92
N LEU A 226 23.92 50.65 1.72
CA LEU A 226 25.16 51.23 1.18
C LEU A 226 24.93 52.74 0.99
N ARG A 227 25.77 53.55 1.61
CA ARG A 227 25.53 54.99 1.80
C ARG A 227 25.63 55.74 0.47
N ASP A 228 24.48 55.91 -0.19
CA ASP A 228 24.07 57.06 -1.02
C ASP A 228 22.52 57.12 -1.20
N SER A 229 21.77 56.44 -0.35
CA SER A 229 20.30 56.49 -0.35
C SER A 229 19.82 56.85 1.06
N LEU A 230 19.40 58.10 1.22
CA LEU A 230 18.85 58.69 2.43
C LEU A 230 17.70 57.83 2.99
N LEU A 231 17.75 57.50 4.28
CA LEU A 231 16.57 57.05 5.03
C LEU A 231 15.56 58.19 5.06
N LEU A 232 14.50 58.11 4.24
CA LEU A 232 13.24 58.74 4.59
C LEU A 232 12.50 57.77 5.52
N SER A 233 12.72 57.94 6.82
CA SER A 233 11.75 57.51 7.80
C SER A 233 10.53 58.41 7.65
N GLU A 234 9.46 57.93 7.00
CA GLU A 234 8.12 58.47 7.24
C GLU A 234 7.31 57.46 8.03
N SER A 235 7.14 57.83 9.30
CA SER A 235 6.05 57.55 10.22
C SER A 235 4.81 56.88 9.63
N LEU A 236 4.40 55.76 10.25
CA LEU A 236 3.01 55.38 10.45
C LEU A 236 2.95 54.24 11.48
N PHE A 237 2.52 54.54 12.71
CA PHE A 237 1.34 53.96 13.34
C PHE A 237 1.05 54.71 14.65
N LEU A 238 -0.24 54.97 14.86
CA LEU A 238 -0.89 55.73 15.94
C LEU A 238 -0.52 55.25 17.35
#